data_AF-A0A7W9UKL5-F1
#
_entry.id   AF-A0A7W9UKL5-F1
#
_cell.length_a   1.000
_cell.length_b   1.000
_cell.length_c   1.000
_cell.angle_alpha   90.00
_cell.angle_beta   90.00
_cell.angle_gamma   90.00
#
_symmetry.space_group_name_H-M   'P 1'
#
loop_
_entity.id
_entity.type
_entity.pdbx_description
1 polymer ?
#
loop_
_entity_poly.entity_id
_entity_poly.type
_entity_poly.pdbx_seq_one_letter_code
_entity_poly.pdbx_strand_id
1 'polypeptide(L)'
;MDPASWVIVQRCLAHRASWRTTNPHVIVTKGTKAGRSPASVAYLSHVLDDCGFGPRMIRSTRLIDLVNTMDPKLVAAAFGMTPEATMIYLVDHVDPSRLPARPTVKTTHHKALPSQQHGHWPGEQ
;
A
#
# COMPACT_ATOMS: atom_id res chain seq x y z
N MET A 1 7.21 -1.06 -15.35
CA MET A 1 5.88 -1.70 -15.58
C MET A 1 6.12 -3.20 -15.61
N ASP A 2 5.26 -4.00 -14.99
CA ASP A 2 5.44 -5.46 -15.03
C ASP A 2 5.18 -6.00 -16.46
N PRO A 3 5.73 -7.17 -16.81
CA PRO A 3 5.62 -7.72 -18.17
C PRO A 3 4.18 -7.95 -18.63
N ALA A 4 3.28 -8.39 -17.75
CA ALA A 4 1.90 -8.68 -18.11
C ALA A 4 1.14 -7.39 -18.47
N SER A 5 1.25 -6.36 -17.64
CA SER A 5 0.69 -5.03 -17.93
C SER A 5 1.24 -4.46 -19.24
N TRP A 6 2.54 -4.62 -19.51
CA TRP A 6 3.15 -4.13 -20.75
C TRP A 6 2.59 -4.82 -22.01
N VAL A 7 2.38 -6.13 -21.97
CA VAL A 7 1.77 -6.88 -23.09
C VAL A 7 0.35 -6.38 -23.37
N ILE A 8 -0.46 -6.13 -22.34
CA ILE A 8 -1.82 -5.62 -22.51
C ILE A 8 -1.79 -4.20 -23.11
N VAL A 9 -0.94 -3.31 -22.62
CA VAL A 9 -0.79 -1.96 -23.18
C VAL A 9 -0.43 -2.03 -24.66
N GLN A 10 0.53 -2.87 -25.06
CA GLN A 10 0.90 -3.05 -26.47
C GLN A 10 -0.27 -3.53 -27.33
N ARG A 11 -1.07 -4.50 -26.85
CA ARG A 11 -2.28 -4.96 -27.56
C ARG A 11 -3.30 -3.83 -27.72
N CYS A 12 -3.53 -3.03 -26.68
CA CYS A 12 -4.41 -1.87 -26.73
C CYS A 12 -3.90 -0.82 -27.73
N LEU A 13 -2.59 -0.55 -27.76
CA LEU A 13 -1.98 0.39 -28.70
C LEU A 13 -2.06 -0.11 -30.15
N ALA A 14 -1.82 -1.40 -30.40
CA ALA A 14 -1.98 -2.01 -31.72
C ALA A 14 -3.43 -1.93 -32.21
N HIS A 15 -4.40 -2.23 -31.33
CA HIS A 15 -5.82 -2.05 -31.64
C HIS A 15 -6.15 -0.58 -31.95
N ARG A 16 -5.66 0.35 -31.12
CA ARG A 16 -5.86 1.79 -31.29
C ARG A 16 -5.29 2.34 -32.60
N ALA A 17 -4.16 1.80 -33.06
CA ALA A 17 -3.52 2.19 -34.32
C ALA A 17 -4.35 1.82 -35.56
N SER A 18 -5.18 0.77 -35.48
CA SER A 18 -6.08 0.37 -36.57
C SER A 18 -7.29 1.31 -36.76
N TRP A 19 -7.56 2.18 -35.79
CA TRP A 19 -8.72 3.06 -35.85
C TRP A 19 -8.45 4.28 -36.72
N ARG A 20 -9.31 4.48 -37.73
CA ARG A 20 -9.33 5.70 -38.56
C ARG A 20 -9.92 6.88 -37.77
N THR A 21 -9.10 7.52 -36.95
CA THR A 21 -9.44 8.75 -36.22
C THR A 21 -8.21 9.65 -36.11
N THR A 22 -8.42 10.97 -36.19
CA THR A 22 -7.40 12.00 -35.97
C THR A 22 -7.30 12.42 -34.50
N ASN A 23 -8.09 11.81 -33.61
CA ASN A 23 -8.00 12.01 -32.18
C ASN A 23 -6.60 11.54 -31.71
N PRO A 24 -5.82 12.35 -30.97
CA PRO A 24 -4.47 11.96 -30.54
C PRO A 24 -4.45 11.10 -29.27
N HIS A 25 -5.59 10.95 -28.57
CA HIS A 25 -5.62 10.29 -27.27
C HIS A 25 -5.61 8.76 -27.39
N VAL A 26 -4.99 8.09 -26.41
CA VAL A 26 -4.91 6.62 -26.33
C VAL A 26 -6.30 6.02 -26.13
N ILE A 27 -7.08 6.57 -25.20
CA ILE A 27 -8.46 6.15 -24.94
C ILE A 27 -9.41 6.99 -25.79
N VAL A 28 -10.13 6.32 -26.69
CA VAL A 28 -11.12 6.92 -27.58
C VAL A 28 -12.42 6.16 -27.44
N THR A 29 -13.53 6.89 -27.26
CA THR A 29 -14.87 6.32 -27.13
C THR A 29 -15.64 6.56 -28.43
N LYS A 30 -16.83 5.96 -28.56
CA LYS A 30 -17.74 6.25 -29.69
C LYS A 30 -18.01 7.76 -29.82
N GLY A 31 -18.16 8.47 -28.70
CA GLY A 31 -18.43 9.90 -28.68
C GLY A 31 -17.22 10.78 -28.98
N THR A 32 -16.00 10.36 -28.62
CA THR A 32 -14.79 11.17 -28.84
C THR A 32 -14.07 10.88 -30.15
N LYS A 33 -14.45 9.81 -30.85
CA LYS A 33 -13.80 9.34 -32.09
C LYS A 33 -13.76 10.37 -33.22
N ALA A 34 -14.82 11.14 -33.41
CA ALA A 34 -14.90 12.14 -34.48
C ALA A 34 -14.15 13.44 -34.14
N GLY A 35 -13.97 13.72 -32.84
CA GLY A 35 -13.31 14.92 -32.34
C GLY A 35 -11.86 14.66 -31.93
N ARG A 36 -11.27 15.67 -31.30
CA ARG A 36 -9.91 15.60 -30.72
C ARG A 36 -9.90 15.68 -29.19
N SER A 37 -11.07 15.68 -28.56
CA SER A 37 -11.18 15.72 -27.10
C SER A 37 -10.84 14.37 -26.46
N PRO A 38 -10.30 14.36 -25.24
CA PRO A 38 -10.07 13.12 -24.50
C PRO A 38 -11.38 12.49 -24.05
N ALA A 39 -11.34 11.19 -23.73
CA ALA A 39 -12.39 10.57 -22.94
C ALA A 39 -12.52 11.27 -21.58
N SER A 40 -13.75 11.37 -21.05
CA SER A 40 -13.97 11.98 -19.74
C SER A 40 -13.38 11.11 -18.62
N VAL A 41 -13.07 11.71 -17.48
CA VAL A 41 -12.64 10.95 -16.29
C VAL A 41 -13.75 10.01 -15.82
N ALA A 42 -15.01 10.45 -15.89
CA ALA A 42 -16.18 9.63 -15.54
C ALA A 42 -16.28 8.35 -16.40
N TYR A 43 -15.84 8.40 -17.67
CA TYR A 43 -15.79 7.21 -18.51
C TYR A 43 -14.89 6.12 -17.92
N LEU A 44 -13.70 6.48 -17.40
CA LEU A 44 -12.82 5.48 -16.77
C LEU A 44 -13.44 4.89 -15.50
N SER A 45 -14.15 5.70 -14.71
CA SER A 45 -14.86 5.17 -13.53
C SER A 45 -15.90 4.13 -13.96
N HIS A 46 -16.70 4.42 -14.98
CA HIS A 46 -17.72 3.49 -15.47
C HIS A 46 -17.15 2.21 -16.09
N VAL A 47 -16.00 2.28 -16.75
CA VAL A 47 -15.30 1.09 -17.26
C VAL A 47 -14.91 0.14 -16.11
N LEU A 48 -14.74 0.67 -14.91
CA LEU A 48 -14.35 -0.11 -13.72
C LEU A 48 -15.55 -0.54 -12.86
N ASP A 49 -16.79 -0.22 -13.24
CA ASP A 49 -17.99 -0.56 -12.48
C ASP A 49 -18.09 -2.09 -12.28
N ASP A 50 -17.80 -2.87 -13.33
CA ASP A 50 -17.79 -4.34 -13.28
C ASP A 50 -16.71 -4.91 -12.33
N CYS A 51 -15.65 -4.14 -12.09
CA CYS A 51 -14.59 -4.51 -11.15
C CYS A 51 -14.97 -4.16 -9.70
N GLY A 52 -16.02 -3.38 -9.46
CA GLY A 52 -16.47 -2.95 -8.13
C GLY A 52 -15.54 -1.97 -7.41
N PHE A 53 -14.46 -1.51 -8.05
CA PHE A 53 -13.43 -0.67 -7.43
C PHE A 53 -13.11 0.56 -8.27
N GLY A 54 -13.23 1.75 -7.66
CA GLY A 54 -12.91 3.00 -8.34
C GLY A 54 -11.40 3.22 -8.54
N PRO A 55 -11.00 4.13 -9.46
CA PRO A 55 -9.60 4.39 -9.80
C PRO A 55 -8.70 4.71 -8.59
N ARG A 56 -9.24 5.45 -7.61
CA ARG A 56 -8.51 5.81 -6.39
C ARG A 56 -8.09 4.58 -5.59
N MET A 57 -8.99 3.61 -5.43
CA MET A 57 -8.72 2.40 -4.67
C MET A 57 -7.66 1.54 -5.37
N ILE A 58 -7.80 1.34 -6.69
CA ILE A 58 -6.82 0.62 -7.51
C ILE A 58 -5.43 1.26 -7.40
N ARG A 59 -5.35 2.60 -7.46
CA ARG A 59 -4.09 3.34 -7.28
C ARG A 59 -3.50 3.13 -5.89
N SER A 60 -4.30 3.21 -4.83
CA SER A 60 -3.84 3.01 -3.46
C SER A 60 -3.32 1.58 -3.25
N THR A 61 -4.02 0.56 -3.73
CA THR A 61 -3.56 -0.84 -3.63
C THR A 61 -2.23 -1.03 -4.34
N ARG A 62 -2.06 -0.46 -5.55
CA ARG A 62 -0.78 -0.53 -6.27
C ARG A 62 0.35 0.22 -5.57
N LEU A 63 0.06 1.37 -4.96
CA LEU A 63 1.05 2.12 -4.18
C LEU A 63 1.51 1.31 -2.97
N ILE A 64 0.59 0.72 -2.20
CA ILE A 64 0.90 -0.15 -1.05
C ILE A 64 1.78 -1.32 -1.46
N ASP A 65 1.41 -2.03 -2.53
CA ASP A 65 2.17 -3.17 -3.05
C ASP A 65 3.60 -2.78 -3.46
N LEU A 66 3.77 -1.63 -4.12
CA LEU A 66 5.07 -1.15 -4.56
C LEU A 66 5.95 -0.65 -3.42
N VAL A 67 5.42 0.12 -2.45
CA VAL A 67 6.25 0.62 -1.33
C VAL A 67 6.70 -0.49 -0.39
N ASN A 68 6.01 -1.64 -0.38
CA ASN A 68 6.41 -2.82 0.39
C ASN A 68 7.55 -3.63 -0.27
N THR A 69 7.92 -3.33 -1.52
CA THR A 69 8.92 -4.10 -2.27
C THR A 69 9.99 -3.23 -2.94
N MET A 70 9.81 -1.90 -2.95
CA MET A 70 10.69 -0.93 -3.59
C MET A 70 10.91 0.29 -2.70
N ASP A 71 12.02 1.02 -2.93
CA ASP A 71 12.28 2.27 -2.24
C ASP A 71 11.11 3.28 -2.44
N PRO A 72 10.55 3.84 -1.35
CA PRO A 72 9.40 4.73 -1.44
C PRO A 72 9.65 6.02 -2.23
N LYS A 73 10.90 6.52 -2.28
CA LYS A 73 11.23 7.71 -3.07
C LYS A 73 11.19 7.40 -4.57
N LEU A 74 11.63 6.20 -4.97
CA LEU A 74 11.50 5.73 -6.35
C LEU A 74 10.02 5.55 -6.74
N VAL A 75 9.21 4.98 -5.85
CA VAL A 75 7.76 4.86 -6.08
C VAL A 75 7.12 6.26 -6.18
N ALA A 76 7.48 7.19 -5.31
CA ALA A 76 6.98 8.57 -5.36
C ALA A 76 7.28 9.23 -6.71
N ALA A 77 8.54 9.14 -7.18
CA ALA A 77 8.96 9.70 -8.46
C ALA A 77 8.19 9.09 -9.64
N ALA A 78 8.02 7.76 -9.67
CA ALA A 78 7.27 7.07 -10.73
C ALA A 78 5.79 7.47 -10.77
N PHE A 79 5.21 7.85 -9.63
CA PHE A 79 3.80 8.21 -9.49
C PHE A 79 3.54 9.73 -9.52
N GLY A 80 4.59 10.55 -9.71
CA GLY A 80 4.51 12.01 -9.71
C GLY A 80 4.13 12.60 -8.34
N MET A 81 4.53 11.93 -7.26
CA MET A 81 4.22 12.30 -5.88
C MET A 81 5.46 12.89 -5.20
N THR A 82 5.25 13.68 -4.13
CA THR A 82 6.34 14.00 -3.22
C THR A 82 6.74 12.75 -2.44
N PRO A 83 8.02 12.60 -2.04
CA PRO A 83 8.47 11.45 -1.24
C PRO A 83 7.61 11.22 0.01
N GLU A 84 7.24 12.30 0.71
CA GLU A 84 6.47 12.26 1.95
C GLU A 84 5.06 11.70 1.74
N ALA A 85 4.47 11.93 0.57
CA ALA A 85 3.13 11.44 0.24
C ALA A 85 3.05 9.91 0.10
N THR A 86 4.20 9.22 -0.02
CA THR A 86 4.25 7.75 0.00
C THR A 86 4.36 7.16 1.40
N MET A 87 4.75 7.96 2.40
CA MET A 87 4.96 7.48 3.77
C MET A 87 3.69 6.93 4.41
N ILE A 88 2.52 7.44 4.03
CA ILE A 88 1.22 6.94 4.52
C ILE A 88 0.93 5.49 4.13
N TYR A 89 1.67 4.95 3.15
CA TYR A 89 1.53 3.58 2.67
C TYR A 89 2.61 2.64 3.22
N LEU A 90 3.59 3.16 3.97
CA LEU A 90 4.58 2.37 4.70
C LEU A 90 3.93 1.78 5.95
N VAL A 91 3.14 0.74 5.74
CA VAL A 91 2.66 -0.10 6.84
C VAL A 91 3.70 -1.21 6.98
N ASP A 92 4.34 -1.29 8.14
CA ASP A 92 5.26 -2.37 8.58
C ASP A 92 6.75 -2.31 8.18
N HIS A 93 7.21 -1.35 7.37
CA HIS A 93 8.64 -1.21 7.03
C HIS A 93 9.44 -0.35 8.03
N VAL A 94 9.39 -0.72 9.32
CA VAL A 94 10.29 -0.12 10.32
C VAL A 94 11.64 -0.83 10.25
N ASP A 95 12.70 -0.06 10.02
CA ASP A 95 14.07 -0.57 10.09
C ASP A 95 14.31 -1.22 11.48
N PRO A 96 14.56 -2.54 11.56
CA PRO A 96 14.76 -3.23 12.83
C PRO A 96 15.96 -2.68 13.62
N SER A 97 16.97 -2.13 12.93
CA SER A 97 18.14 -1.52 13.56
C SER A 97 17.84 -0.17 14.22
N ARG A 98 16.70 0.44 13.87
CA ARG A 98 16.18 1.67 14.49
C ARG A 98 15.17 1.41 15.60
N LEU A 99 14.75 0.17 15.79
CA LEU A 99 13.93 -0.21 16.93
C LEU A 99 14.82 -0.33 18.18
N PRO A 100 14.42 0.25 19.32
CA PRO A 100 15.15 0.03 20.57
C PRO A 100 15.17 -1.48 20.87
N ALA A 101 16.34 -1.99 21.30
CA ALA A 101 16.48 -3.39 21.70
C ALA A 101 15.37 -3.75 22.69
N ARG A 102 14.61 -4.81 22.40
CA ARG A 102 13.54 -5.28 23.28
C ARG A 102 14.15 -5.45 24.68
N PRO A 103 13.66 -4.75 25.72
CA PRO A 103 14.20 -4.93 27.06
C PRO A 103 14.02 -6.39 27.44
N THR A 104 15.12 -7.12 27.53
CA THR A 104 15.13 -8.44 28.16
C THR A 104 14.74 -8.19 29.61
N VAL A 105 13.50 -8.56 29.97
CA VAL A 105 13.10 -8.68 31.36
C VAL A 105 14.04 -9.71 31.97
N LYS A 106 15.04 -9.24 32.71
CA LYS A 106 15.83 -10.10 33.58
C LYS A 106 14.85 -10.51 34.67
N THR A 107 14.35 -11.75 34.60
CA THR A 107 13.65 -12.36 35.72
C THR A 107 14.66 -12.46 36.85
N THR A 108 14.68 -11.44 37.71
CA THR A 108 15.36 -11.50 38.98
C THR A 108 14.65 -12.57 39.78
N HIS A 109 15.28 -13.74 39.93
CA HIS A 109 14.85 -14.71 40.92
C HIS A 109 14.96 -14.02 42.29
N HIS A 110 13.84 -13.52 42.81
CA HIS A 110 13.75 -13.09 44.19
C HIS A 110 14.02 -14.33 45.04
N LYS A 111 15.18 -14.34 45.69
CA LYS A 111 15.57 -15.31 46.71
C LYS A 111 14.43 -15.32 47.75
N ALA A 112 13.77 -16.46 47.89
CA ALA A 112 12.70 -16.64 48.87
C ALA A 112 13.20 -16.25 50.26
N LEU A 113 12.44 -15.38 50.94
CA LEU A 113 12.65 -15.03 52.34
C LEU A 113 12.45 -16.31 53.18
N PRO A 114 13.33 -16.62 54.14
CA PRO A 114 13.11 -17.76 55.02
C PRO A 114 11.86 -17.53 55.87
N SER A 115 11.01 -18.56 55.87
CA SER A 115 9.81 -18.68 56.68
C SER A 115 10.12 -18.47 58.17
N GLN A 116 9.70 -17.34 58.71
CA GLN A 116 9.60 -17.12 60.15
C GLN A 116 8.54 -18.08 60.70
N GLN A 117 8.97 -19.00 61.57
CA GLN A 117 8.09 -19.89 62.31
C GLN A 117 7.22 -19.05 63.26
N HIS A 118 5.91 -19.28 63.21
CA HIS A 118 4.93 -18.64 64.09
C HIS A 118 5.20 -19.01 65.55
N GLY A 119 5.44 -17.97 66.36
CA GLY A 119 5.43 -18.05 67.81
C GLY A 119 4.04 -18.38 68.36
N HIS A 120 4.06 -19.27 69.35
CA HIS A 120 2.96 -19.74 70.18
C HIS A 120 2.35 -18.59 71.01
N TRP A 121 1.04 -18.35 70.92
CA TRP A 121 0.32 -17.38 71.78
C TRP A 121 -0.42 -18.13 72.90
N PRO A 122 -0.11 -17.91 74.20
CA PRO A 122 -0.99 -18.30 75.30
C PRO A 122 -2.13 -17.30 75.53
N GLY A 123 -3.34 -17.80 75.78
CA GLY A 123 -4.40 -17.12 76.54
C GLY A 123 -5.16 -18.23 77.26
N GLU A 124 -4.95 -18.45 78.56
CA GLU A 124 -5.48 -17.70 79.71
C GLU A 124 -7.01 -17.61 79.71
N GLN A 125 -7.58 -18.60 80.43
CA GLN A 125 -8.77 -18.60 81.30
C GLN A 125 -10.16 -18.52 80.65
#